data_AF-A0A3R7EGY6-F1
#
_entry.id   AF-A0A3R7EGY6-F1
#
_cell.length_a   1.000
_cell.length_b   1.000
_cell.length_c   1.000
_cell.angle_alpha   90.00
_cell.angle_beta   90.00
_cell.angle_gamma   90.00
#
_symmetry.space_group_name_H-M   'P 1'
#
loop_
_entity.id
_entity.type
_entity.pdbx_description
1 polymer ?
#
loop_
_entity_poly.entity_id
_entity_poly.type
_entity_poly.pdbx_seq_one_letter_code
_entity_poly.pdbx_strand_id
1 'polypeptide(L)'
;ESRDKVRDSVVETISQAGGYNVGMIIMTQRPAYVLKSCISQCNSVACFRLRSGNDQDAILDYTEYGSEHLRDYLPGLADHEAILWGLAIPTPFPVIAEIDVEEYPQKAVSFAKQAWEKMERDMLY
;
A
#
# COMPACT_ATOMS: atom_id res chain seq x y z
N GLU A 1 20.89 -6.89 -15.60
CA GLU A 1 21.88 -6.09 -14.82
C GLU A 1 21.31 -4.79 -14.25
N SER A 2 21.00 -3.75 -15.04
CA SER A 2 20.52 -2.47 -14.46
C SER A 2 19.16 -2.57 -13.76
N ARG A 3 18.16 -3.26 -14.36
CA ARG A 3 16.84 -3.47 -13.74
C ARG A 3 16.92 -4.28 -12.44
N ASP A 4 17.79 -5.28 -12.39
CA ASP A 4 17.93 -6.15 -11.21
C ASP A 4 18.50 -5.37 -10.04
N LYS A 5 19.51 -4.51 -10.30
CA LYS A 5 20.06 -3.59 -9.29
C LYS A 5 19.02 -2.62 -8.74
N VAL A 6 18.19 -2.04 -9.60
CA VAL A 6 17.10 -1.13 -9.15
C VAL A 6 16.11 -1.88 -8.28
N ARG A 7 15.71 -3.09 -8.70
CA ARG A 7 14.78 -3.93 -7.95
C ARG A 7 15.30 -4.22 -6.54
N ASP A 8 16.55 -4.68 -6.45
CA ASP A 8 17.15 -5.09 -5.19
C ASP A 8 17.35 -3.87 -4.26
N SER A 9 17.74 -2.72 -4.82
CA SER A 9 17.85 -1.46 -4.07
C SER A 9 16.52 -1.00 -3.47
N VAL A 10 15.40 -1.13 -4.20
CA VAL A 10 14.07 -0.78 -3.66
C VAL A 10 13.70 -1.68 -2.48
N VAL A 11 13.92 -3.00 -2.62
CA VAL A 11 13.65 -3.97 -1.54
C VAL A 11 14.50 -3.65 -0.32
N GLU A 12 15.80 -3.38 -0.51
CA GLU A 12 16.72 -3.02 0.55
C GLU A 12 16.25 -1.76 1.29
N THR A 13 15.91 -0.71 0.53
CA THR A 13 15.47 0.56 1.11
C THR A 13 14.21 0.37 1.95
N ILE A 14 13.21 -0.36 1.45
CA ILE A 14 11.98 -0.66 2.21
C ILE A 14 12.30 -1.44 3.49
N SER A 15 13.18 -2.44 3.42
CA SER A 15 13.52 -3.28 4.57
C SER A 15 14.32 -2.56 5.65
N GLN A 16 15.13 -1.56 5.29
CA GLN A 16 16.04 -0.89 6.21
C GLN A 16 15.53 0.48 6.70
N ALA A 17 14.48 1.05 6.09
CA ALA A 17 13.97 2.39 6.39
C ALA A 17 13.74 2.64 7.89
N GLY A 18 13.20 1.63 8.60
CA GLY A 18 12.93 1.71 10.04
C GLY A 18 14.19 1.93 10.89
N GLY A 19 15.34 1.41 10.46
CA GLY A 19 16.63 1.65 11.13
C GLY A 19 17.08 3.11 11.07
N TYR A 20 16.52 3.89 10.16
CA TYR A 20 16.80 5.32 9.97
C TYR A 20 15.66 6.22 10.44
N ASN A 21 14.67 5.67 11.15
CA ASN A 21 13.45 6.38 11.54
C ASN A 21 12.69 6.96 10.33
N VAL A 22 12.73 6.27 9.20
CA VAL A 22 12.00 6.61 7.97
C VAL A 22 10.86 5.61 7.77
N GLY A 23 9.64 6.12 7.63
CA GLY A 23 8.48 5.33 7.24
C GLY A 23 8.28 5.32 5.72
N MET A 24 7.73 4.22 5.20
CA MET A 24 7.35 4.12 3.79
C MET A 24 5.89 3.71 3.64
N ILE A 25 5.25 4.25 2.60
CA ILE A 25 3.90 3.86 2.19
C ILE A 25 4.00 3.29 0.78
N ILE A 26 3.53 2.05 0.62
CA ILE A 26 3.40 1.40 -0.68
C ILE A 26 1.93 1.42 -1.07
N MET A 27 1.60 2.16 -2.13
CA MET A 27 0.25 2.26 -2.66
C MET A 27 0.18 1.64 -4.06
N THR A 28 -0.78 0.74 -4.28
CA THR A 28 -0.96 0.05 -5.57
C THR A 28 -2.41 -0.39 -5.75
N GLN A 29 -2.87 -0.40 -7.00
CA GLN A 29 -4.14 -1.01 -7.41
C GLN A 29 -4.01 -2.50 -7.75
N ARG A 30 -2.78 -3.02 -7.88
CA ARG A 30 -2.48 -4.42 -8.27
C ARG A 30 -1.36 -4.97 -7.37
N PRO A 31 -1.66 -5.34 -6.13
CA PRO A 31 -0.67 -5.90 -5.22
C PRO A 31 -0.01 -7.18 -5.75
N ALA A 32 -0.68 -7.97 -6.61
CA ALA A 32 -0.07 -9.15 -7.23
C ALA A 32 1.16 -8.86 -8.11
N TYR A 33 1.37 -7.59 -8.52
CA TYR A 33 2.54 -7.17 -9.30
C TYR A 33 3.66 -6.57 -8.44
N VAL A 34 3.42 -6.40 -7.15
CA VAL A 34 4.43 -5.93 -6.20
C VAL A 34 5.23 -7.15 -5.71
N LEU A 35 6.52 -6.95 -5.49
CA LEU A 35 7.37 -8.01 -4.96
C LEU A 35 6.89 -8.43 -3.58
N LYS A 36 6.79 -9.74 -3.36
CA LYS A 36 6.48 -10.32 -2.04
C LYS A 36 7.36 -9.74 -0.94
N SER A 37 8.65 -9.55 -1.21
CA SER A 37 9.61 -8.98 -0.26
C SER A 37 9.32 -7.52 0.12
N CYS A 38 8.58 -6.77 -0.71
CA CYS A 38 8.11 -5.44 -0.36
C CYS A 38 6.83 -5.51 0.48
N ILE A 39 5.87 -6.35 0.06
CA ILE A 39 4.58 -6.51 0.78
C ILE A 39 4.83 -7.03 2.21
N SER A 40 5.75 -7.97 2.38
CA SER A 40 6.05 -8.55 3.70
C SER A 40 6.71 -7.57 4.67
N GLN A 41 7.15 -6.40 4.22
CA GLN A 41 7.67 -5.33 5.09
C GLN A 41 6.57 -4.33 5.50
N CYS A 42 5.38 -4.44 4.91
CA CYS A 42 4.23 -3.61 5.27
C CYS A 42 3.59 -4.13 6.55
N ASN A 43 4.07 -3.65 7.69
CA ASN A 43 3.56 -4.02 9.02
C ASN A 43 2.16 -3.46 9.33
N SER A 44 1.63 -2.60 8.45
CA SER A 44 0.29 -2.02 8.57
C SER A 44 -0.30 -1.88 7.18
N VAL A 45 -1.58 -2.21 7.05
CA VAL A 45 -2.26 -2.31 5.76
C VAL A 45 -3.60 -1.60 5.86
N ALA A 46 -3.85 -0.76 4.86
CA ALA A 46 -5.18 -0.26 4.53
C ALA A 46 -5.59 -0.88 3.19
N CYS A 47 -6.50 -1.85 3.23
CA CYS A 47 -6.93 -2.59 2.05
C CYS A 47 -8.32 -2.15 1.62
N PHE A 48 -8.38 -1.52 0.46
CA PHE A 48 -9.64 -1.20 -0.22
C PHE A 48 -10.16 -2.41 -0.97
N ARG A 49 -11.33 -2.27 -1.61
CA ARG A 49 -11.95 -3.35 -2.38
C ARG A 49 -10.99 -3.96 -3.40
N LEU A 50 -10.70 -5.26 -3.25
CA LEU A 50 -9.94 -6.08 -4.20
C LEU A 50 -10.84 -7.16 -4.79
N ARG A 51 -11.03 -7.14 -6.12
CA ARG A 51 -11.89 -8.12 -6.84
C ARG A 51 -11.15 -9.35 -7.37
N SER A 52 -9.85 -9.22 -7.57
CA SER A 52 -9.01 -10.28 -8.13
C SER A 52 -8.52 -11.19 -7.02
N GLY A 53 -8.73 -12.51 -7.15
CA GLY A 53 -8.21 -13.50 -6.21
C GLY A 53 -6.71 -13.38 -6.04
N ASN A 54 -5.96 -13.21 -7.14
CA ASN A 54 -4.50 -13.05 -7.07
C ASN A 54 -4.06 -11.81 -6.28
N ASP A 55 -4.82 -10.71 -6.35
CA ASP A 55 -4.51 -9.49 -5.60
C ASP A 55 -4.87 -9.65 -4.11
N GLN A 56 -5.94 -10.37 -3.80
CA GLN A 56 -6.31 -10.74 -2.43
C GLN A 56 -5.23 -11.63 -1.82
N ASP A 57 -4.84 -12.69 -2.52
CA ASP A 57 -3.83 -13.66 -2.06
C ASP A 57 -2.47 -12.97 -1.82
N ALA A 58 -2.06 -12.04 -2.69
CA ALA A 58 -0.82 -11.29 -2.51
C ALA A 58 -0.78 -10.45 -1.22
N ILE A 59 -1.92 -9.95 -0.74
CA ILE A 59 -1.98 -9.19 0.51
C ILE A 59 -2.16 -10.13 1.72
N LEU A 60 -3.04 -11.12 1.60
CA LEU A 60 -3.37 -12.01 2.71
C LEU A 60 -2.24 -12.98 3.05
N ASP A 61 -1.59 -13.56 2.05
CA ASP A 61 -0.53 -14.57 2.28
C ASP A 61 0.76 -13.96 2.85
N TYR A 62 0.96 -12.66 2.63
CA TYR A 62 2.23 -11.99 2.91
C TYR A 62 2.15 -10.93 4.02
N THR A 63 1.01 -10.79 4.68
CA THR A 63 0.85 -9.89 5.83
C THR A 63 0.32 -10.68 7.04
N GLU A 64 0.59 -10.19 8.26
CA GLU A 64 0.38 -10.96 9.50
C GLU A 64 -1.10 -11.33 9.79
N TYR A 65 -2.06 -10.68 9.13
CA TYR A 65 -3.51 -10.86 9.36
C TYR A 65 -4.22 -11.62 8.22
N GLY A 66 -3.53 -12.54 7.55
CA GLY A 66 -4.09 -13.39 6.49
C GLY A 66 -5.10 -14.45 6.97
N SER A 67 -6.22 -14.04 7.57
CA SER A 67 -7.32 -14.97 7.85
C SER A 67 -8.07 -15.29 6.54
N GLU A 68 -8.42 -16.57 6.31
CA GLU A 68 -9.22 -16.98 5.15
C GLU A 68 -10.52 -16.17 5.03
N HIS A 69 -11.10 -15.77 6.17
CA HIS A 69 -12.32 -14.97 6.21
C HIS A 69 -12.19 -13.59 5.57
N LEU A 70 -11.03 -12.92 5.67
CA LEU A 70 -10.83 -11.61 5.02
C LEU A 70 -10.96 -11.69 3.51
N ARG A 71 -10.56 -12.82 2.91
CA ARG A 71 -10.66 -13.05 1.47
C ARG A 71 -12.09 -12.89 0.96
N ASP A 72 -13.06 -13.36 1.75
CA ASP A 72 -14.48 -13.29 1.40
C ASP A 72 -15.05 -11.88 1.53
N TYR A 73 -14.50 -11.06 2.44
CA TYR A 73 -14.95 -9.68 2.68
C TYR A 73 -14.37 -8.67 1.68
N LEU A 74 -13.10 -8.80 1.28
CA LEU A 74 -12.41 -7.85 0.40
C LEU A 74 -13.15 -7.52 -0.92
N PRO A 75 -13.76 -8.48 -1.65
CA PRO A 75 -14.53 -8.16 -2.85
C PRO A 75 -15.82 -7.38 -2.57
N GLY A 76 -16.37 -7.49 -1.35
CA GLY A 76 -17.68 -6.96 -0.94
C GLY A 76 -17.65 -5.55 -0.35
N LEU A 77 -16.48 -5.02 0.01
CA LEU A 77 -16.34 -3.66 0.57
C LEU A 77 -17.05 -2.62 -0.29
N ALA A 78 -17.66 -1.59 0.29
CA ALA A 78 -18.24 -0.48 -0.45
C ALA A 78 -17.16 0.48 -1.00
N ASP A 79 -17.57 1.43 -1.84
CA ASP A 79 -16.69 2.54 -2.18
C ASP A 79 -16.49 3.37 -0.91
N HIS A 80 -15.31 3.94 -0.74
CA HIS A 80 -14.93 4.66 0.49
C HIS A 80 -14.85 3.80 1.75
N GLU A 81 -14.80 2.47 1.63
CA GLU A 81 -14.49 1.58 2.75
C GLU A 81 -13.11 0.95 2.58
N ALA A 82 -12.42 0.76 3.71
CA ALA A 82 -11.18 0.00 3.79
C ALA A 82 -11.17 -0.90 5.03
N ILE A 83 -10.56 -2.08 4.89
CA ILE A 83 -10.18 -2.91 6.03
C ILE A 83 -8.77 -2.50 6.45
N LEU A 84 -8.60 -2.18 7.73
CA LEU A 84 -7.35 -1.75 8.33
C LEU A 84 -6.83 -2.79 9.33
N TRP A 85 -5.55 -3.10 9.29
CA TRP A 85 -4.89 -3.96 10.29
C TRP A 85 -3.39 -3.69 10.40
N GLY A 86 -2.77 -4.34 11.39
CA GLY A 86 -1.34 -4.25 11.68
C GLY A 86 -0.99 -3.22 12.74
N LEU A 87 0.31 -2.93 12.90
CA LEU A 87 0.86 -2.19 14.04
C LEU A 87 0.32 -0.76 14.22
N ALA A 88 -0.13 -0.11 13.14
CA ALA A 88 -0.71 1.24 13.19
C ALA A 88 -2.12 1.26 13.78
N ILE A 89 -2.78 0.10 13.91
CA ILE A 89 -4.14 -0.02 14.42
C ILE A 89 -4.09 -0.45 15.89
N PRO A 90 -4.70 0.31 16.83
CA PRO A 90 -4.61 0.01 18.26
C PRO A 90 -5.41 -1.23 18.68
N THR A 91 -6.27 -1.75 17.81
CA THR A 91 -7.07 -2.95 18.05
C THR A 91 -6.39 -4.21 17.53
N PRO A 92 -6.50 -5.35 18.24
CA PRO A 92 -5.86 -6.62 17.86
C PRO A 92 -6.66 -7.40 16.81
N PHE A 93 -7.45 -6.72 15.99
CA PHE A 93 -8.26 -7.33 14.94
C PHE A 93 -8.47 -6.34 13.80
N PRO A 94 -8.72 -6.83 12.57
CA PRO A 94 -9.02 -5.96 11.44
C PRO A 94 -10.29 -5.15 11.69
N VAL A 95 -10.26 -3.88 11.31
CA VAL A 95 -11.41 -2.96 11.45
C VAL A 95 -11.82 -2.45 10.08
N ILE A 96 -13.12 -2.25 9.88
CA ILE A 96 -13.63 -1.55 8.70
C ILE A 96 -13.70 -0.06 9.05
N ALA A 97 -13.11 0.77 8.19
CA ALA A 97 -13.16 2.22 8.29
C ALA A 97 -13.83 2.81 7.05
N GLU A 98 -14.70 3.78 7.27
CA GLU A 98 -15.20 4.68 6.23
C GLU A 98 -14.17 5.80 6.00
N ILE A 99 -13.96 6.15 4.73
CA ILE A 99 -12.94 7.11 4.30
C ILE A 99 -13.61 8.38 3.79
N ASP A 100 -13.46 9.45 4.55
CA ASP A 100 -13.86 10.78 4.11
C ASP A 100 -12.91 11.30 3.04
N VAL A 101 -13.47 11.71 1.90
CA VAL A 101 -12.69 12.28 0.79
C VAL A 101 -12.79 13.79 0.83
N GLU A 102 -11.70 14.43 1.26
CA GLU A 102 -11.58 15.90 1.22
C GLU A 102 -11.21 16.39 -0.19
N GLU A 103 -10.28 15.70 -0.85
CA GLU A 103 -9.83 16.03 -2.20
C GLU A 103 -9.83 14.81 -3.12
N TYR A 104 -10.44 14.95 -4.30
CA TYR A 104 -10.33 13.93 -5.33
C TYR A 104 -9.01 14.10 -6.10
N PRO A 105 -8.24 13.03 -6.33
CA PRO A 105 -7.02 13.11 -7.11
C PRO A 105 -7.34 13.63 -8.50
N GLN A 106 -6.83 14.81 -8.84
CA GLN A 106 -6.89 15.30 -10.20
C GLN A 106 -6.07 14.34 -11.06
N LYS A 107 -6.66 13.83 -12.14
CA LYS A 107 -5.93 13.02 -13.12
C LYS A 107 -4.62 13.74 -13.43
N ALA A 108 -3.49 13.09 -13.22
CA ALA A 108 -2.19 13.63 -13.59
C ALA A 108 -2.16 13.76 -15.12
N VAL A 109 -2.54 14.93 -15.63
CA VAL A 109 -2.36 15.30 -17.04
C VAL A 109 -0.87 15.57 -17.31
N SER A 110 -0.07 15.66 -16.25
CA SER A 110 1.39 15.88 -16.27
C SER A 110 2.16 14.56 -16.22
N PHE A 111 3.26 14.48 -16.97
CA PHE A 111 4.21 13.37 -16.87
C PHE A 111 4.78 13.24 -15.45
N ALA A 112 5.19 12.03 -15.05
CA ALA A 112 5.70 11.75 -13.70
C ALA A 112 6.79 12.74 -13.23
N LYS A 113 7.70 13.12 -14.13
CA LYS A 113 8.75 14.13 -13.84
C LYS A 113 8.15 15.50 -13.49
N GLN A 114 7.18 15.97 -14.26
CA GLN A 114 6.53 17.27 -14.03
C GLN A 114 5.69 17.26 -12.75
N ALA A 115 5.06 16.13 -12.44
CA ALA A 115 4.37 15.95 -11.16
C ALA A 115 5.35 16.05 -9.99
N TRP A 116 6.51 15.41 -10.09
CA TRP A 116 7.56 15.45 -9.06
C TRP A 116 8.12 16.87 -8.86
N GLU A 117 8.46 17.56 -9.94
CA GLU A 117 8.93 18.96 -9.91
C GLU A 117 7.88 19.91 -9.31
N LYS A 118 6.59 19.64 -9.55
CA LYS A 118 5.51 20.42 -8.95
C LYS A 118 5.41 20.15 -7.44
N MET A 119 5.44 18.89 -7.02
CA MET A 119 5.41 18.50 -5.61
C MET A 119 6.61 19.07 -4.83
N GLU A 120 7.82 19.03 -5.40
CA GLU A 120 8.99 19.66 -4.79
C GLU A 120 8.83 21.17 -4.61
N ARG A 121 8.24 21.87 -5.58
CA ARG A 121 7.94 23.30 -5.44
C ARG A 121 6.87 23.57 -4.39
N ASP A 122 5.83 22.75 -4.33
CA ASP A 122 4.71 22.94 -3.42
C ASP A 122 5.09 22.60 -1.96
N MET A 123 6.07 21.70 -1.72
CA MET A 123 6.64 21.40 -0.39
C MET A 123 7.58 22.48 0.17
N LEU A 124 8.02 23.44 -0.66
CA LEU A 124 8.93 24.52 -0.25
C LEU A 124 8.20 25.78 0.23
N TYR A 125 6.87 25.73 0.41
CA TYR A 125 6.04 26.81 0.93
C TYR A 125 5.29 26.39 2.19
#